data_AF-A0A1D6G1S4-F1
#
_entry.id   AF-A0A1D6G1S4-F1
#
_cell.length_a   1.000
_cell.length_b   1.000
_cell.length_c   1.000
_cell.angle_alpha   90.00
_cell.angle_beta   90.00
_cell.angle_gamma   90.00
#
_symmetry.space_group_name_H-M   'P 1'
#
loop_
_entity.id
_entity.type
_entity.pdbx_description
1 polymer ?
#
loop_
_entity_poly.entity_id
_entity_poly.type
_entity_poly.pdbx_seq_one_letter_code
_entity_poly.pdbx_strand_id
1 'polypeptide(L)'
;MLLEPYNQIDHPECKSRPDSGLSAITELDPGYITGPLSSVWKEWVKWCVEFGIEANAIIAVPYDWRLPPSMLEERDLYFHKLKISKS
;
A
#
# COMPACT_ATOMS: atom_id res chain seq x y z
N MET A 1 1.16 -11.18 -9.44
CA MET A 1 2.56 -11.58 -9.22
C MET A 1 2.61 -12.35 -7.91
N LEU A 2 3.06 -13.61 -7.94
CA LEU A 2 3.05 -14.50 -6.77
C LEU A 2 4.41 -14.41 -6.05
N LEU A 3 4.37 -14.52 -4.73
CA LEU A 3 5.58 -14.71 -3.94
C LEU A 3 6.04 -16.16 -4.05
N GLU A 4 7.34 -16.39 -3.89
CA GLU A 4 7.87 -17.74 -3.77
C GLU A 4 7.26 -18.45 -2.54
N PRO A 5 6.65 -19.65 -2.68
CA PRO A 5 5.80 -20.22 -1.63
C PRO A 5 6.52 -20.51 -0.31
N TYR A 6 7.82 -20.82 -0.37
CA TYR A 6 8.56 -21.35 0.78
C TYR A 6 9.28 -20.27 1.60
N ASN A 7 9.76 -19.22 0.94
CA ASN A 7 10.56 -18.16 1.55
C ASN A 7 9.91 -16.79 1.44
N GLN A 8 8.75 -16.68 0.77
CA GLN A 8 7.94 -15.47 0.66
C GLN A 8 8.72 -14.26 0.10
N ILE A 9 9.74 -14.54 -0.71
CA ILE A 9 10.50 -13.50 -1.43
C ILE A 9 9.87 -13.28 -2.81
N ASP A 10 10.19 -12.14 -3.40
CA ASP A 10 9.84 -11.88 -4.79
C ASP A 10 10.64 -12.76 -5.74
N HIS A 11 10.12 -12.95 -6.95
CA HIS A 11 10.87 -13.60 -8.02
C HIS A 11 12.21 -12.86 -8.26
N PRO A 12 13.34 -13.55 -8.49
CA PRO A 12 14.66 -12.90 -8.63
C PRO A 12 14.72 -11.78 -9.67
N GLU A 13 13.93 -11.90 -10.74
CA GLU A 13 13.88 -10.94 -11.85
C GLU A 13 12.88 -9.79 -11.63
N CYS A 14 12.01 -9.87 -10.62
CA CYS A 14 10.98 -8.86 -10.40
C CYS A 14 10.73 -8.63 -8.93
N LYS A 15 11.20 -7.50 -8.41
CA LYS A 15 10.94 -7.05 -7.04
C LYS A 15 9.65 -6.24 -7.01
N SER A 16 8.65 -6.71 -6.29
CA SER A 16 7.37 -6.02 -6.13
C SER A 16 7.40 -5.18 -4.86
N ARG A 17 7.04 -3.89 -4.95
CA ARG A 17 6.90 -3.02 -3.78
C ARG A 17 5.54 -2.33 -3.83
N PRO A 18 4.93 -2.05 -2.68
CA PRO A 18 3.72 -1.24 -2.65
C PRO A 18 4.02 0.13 -3.26
N ASP A 19 3.04 0.68 -3.96
CA ASP A 19 3.08 2.09 -4.38
C ASP A 19 3.05 3.01 -3.15
N SER A 20 3.20 4.31 -3.32
CA SER A 20 3.29 5.29 -2.23
C SER A 20 2.26 6.42 -2.37
N GLY A 21 1.99 7.13 -1.27
CA GLY A 21 1.07 8.26 -1.26
C GLY A 21 -0.41 7.88 -1.33
N LEU A 22 -1.29 8.88 -1.40
CA LEU A 22 -2.74 8.69 -1.36
C LEU A 22 -3.28 7.93 -2.59
N SER A 23 -2.64 8.08 -3.76
CA SER A 23 -3.02 7.35 -4.97
C SER A 23 -2.98 5.85 -4.79
N ALA A 24 -2.03 5.35 -4.00
CA ALA A 24 -1.86 3.92 -3.71
C ALA A 24 -3.05 3.29 -2.95
N ILE A 25 -3.93 4.12 -2.38
CA ILE A 25 -5.10 3.66 -1.62
C ILE A 25 -6.43 4.13 -2.21
N THR A 26 -6.45 5.15 -3.08
CA THR A 26 -7.71 5.71 -3.58
C THR A 26 -8.38 4.77 -4.58
N GLU A 27 -7.60 4.25 -5.52
CA GLU A 27 -8.09 3.43 -6.64
C GLU A 27 -7.12 2.29 -6.92
N LEU A 28 -7.66 1.19 -7.44
CA LEU A 28 -6.89 0.09 -7.99
C LEU A 28 -7.12 0.04 -9.49
N ASP A 29 -6.02 0.10 -10.25
CA ASP A 29 -6.03 0.06 -11.70
C ASP A 29 -6.79 -1.16 -12.24
N PRO A 30 -7.43 -1.04 -13.42
CA PRO A 30 -8.02 -2.19 -14.09
C PRO A 30 -6.98 -3.29 -14.31
N GLY A 31 -7.36 -4.55 -14.09
CA GLY A 31 -6.45 -5.66 -14.33
C GLY A 31 -6.86 -6.96 -13.66
N TYR A 32 -5.86 -7.82 -13.45
CA TYR A 32 -6.07 -9.19 -12.97
C TYR A 32 -6.83 -9.28 -11.63
N ILE A 33 -6.63 -8.31 -10.73
CA ILE A 33 -7.25 -8.30 -9.40
C ILE A 33 -8.67 -7.74 -9.45
N THR A 34 -8.89 -6.66 -10.20
CA THR A 34 -10.08 -5.83 -10.10
C THR A 34 -11.02 -5.94 -11.29
N GLY A 35 -10.55 -6.42 -12.44
CA GLY A 35 -11.26 -6.34 -13.73
C GLY A 35 -11.37 -4.88 -14.18
N PRO A 36 -12.49 -4.17 -13.91
CA PRO A 36 -12.58 -2.72 -14.03
C PRO A 36 -11.79 -1.94 -12.96
N LEU A 37 -11.62 -0.62 -13.19
CA LEU A 37 -11.11 0.31 -12.18
C LEU A 37 -11.96 0.21 -10.91
N SER A 38 -11.31 0.04 -9.76
CA SER A 38 -12.01 -0.10 -8.48
C SER A 38 -11.65 1.05 -7.55
N SER A 39 -12.65 1.81 -7.12
CA SER A 39 -12.51 2.84 -6.07
C SER A 39 -12.47 2.15 -4.70
N VAL A 40 -11.42 2.40 -3.92
CA VAL A 40 -11.23 1.81 -2.59
C VAL A 40 -11.47 2.86 -1.52
N TRP A 41 -10.60 3.87 -1.43
CA TRP A 41 -10.70 4.95 -0.44
C TRP A 41 -10.99 6.33 -1.03
N LYS A 42 -11.16 6.46 -2.35
CA LYS A 42 -11.32 7.75 -3.03
C LYS A 42 -12.41 8.63 -2.42
N GLU A 43 -13.61 8.09 -2.23
CA GLU A 43 -14.74 8.88 -1.72
C GLU A 43 -14.55 9.27 -0.26
N TRP A 44 -13.90 8.42 0.54
CA TRP A 44 -13.59 8.72 1.93
C TRP A 44 -12.53 9.83 2.05
N VAL A 45 -11.45 9.75 1.26
CA VAL A 45 -10.43 10.81 1.20
C VAL A 45 -11.02 12.13 0.74
N LYS A 46 -11.88 12.09 -0.30
CA LYS A 46 -12.61 13.26 -0.79
C LYS A 46 -13.48 13.88 0.31
N TRP A 47 -14.25 13.06 1.02
CA TRP A 47 -15.08 13.52 2.13
C TRP A 47 -14.25 14.16 3.25
N CYS A 48 -13.11 13.59 3.61
CA CYS A 48 -12.20 14.17 4.60
C CYS A 48 -11.75 15.59 4.21
N VAL A 49 -11.37 15.78 2.94
CA VAL A 49 -10.95 17.09 2.44
C VAL A 49 -12.13 18.09 2.42
N GLU A 50 -13.31 17.65 1.97
CA GLU A 50 -14.53 18.47 2.00
C GLU A 50 -14.96 18.87 3.43
N PHE A 51 -14.69 18.00 4.41
CA PHE A 51 -14.91 18.27 5.83
C PHE A 51 -13.90 19.29 6.41
N GLY A 52 -12.81 19.57 5.70
CA GLY A 52 -11.78 20.54 6.10
C GLY A 52 -10.48 19.92 6.62
N ILE A 53 -10.26 18.61 6.43
CA ILE A 53 -8.95 18.00 6.68
C ILE A 53 -8.02 18.38 5.53
N GLU A 54 -6.87 18.98 5.86
CA GLU A 54 -5.87 19.29 4.82
C GLU A 54 -5.37 18.00 4.17
N ALA A 55 -5.27 17.97 2.83
CA ALA A 55 -4.92 16.75 2.10
C ALA A 55 -3.54 16.18 2.49
N ASN A 56 -2.59 17.05 2.86
CA ASN A 56 -1.25 16.70 3.36
C ASN A 56 -1.27 16.13 4.80
N ALA A 57 -2.35 16.33 5.56
CA ALA A 57 -2.54 15.73 6.88
C ALA A 57 -2.98 14.27 6.81
N ILE A 58 -3.43 13.80 5.63
CA ILE A 58 -3.81 12.41 5.39
C ILE A 58 -2.59 11.65 4.87
N ILE A 59 -2.07 10.73 5.68
CA ILE A 59 -0.89 9.94 5.34
C ILE A 59 -1.35 8.51 5.00
N ALA A 60 -1.18 8.13 3.73
CA ALA A 60 -1.33 6.73 3.32
C ALA A 60 -0.06 5.94 3.66
N VAL A 61 -0.24 4.77 4.26
CA VAL A 61 0.84 3.83 4.57
C VAL A 61 0.54 2.46 3.93
N PRO A 62 0.64 2.37 2.59
CA PRO A 62 0.45 1.11 1.89
C PRO A 62 1.57 0.11 2.21
N TYR A 63 1.23 -1.18 2.15
CA TYR A 63 2.15 -2.28 2.42
C TYR A 63 1.85 -3.47 1.51
N ASP A 64 2.81 -4.41 1.43
CA ASP A 64 2.60 -5.66 0.70
C ASP A 64 1.70 -6.60 1.51
N TRP A 65 0.40 -6.50 1.24
CA TRP A 65 -0.64 -7.27 1.92
C TRP A 65 -0.53 -8.80 1.75
N ARG A 66 0.34 -9.27 0.85
CA ARG A 66 0.62 -10.70 0.67
C ARG A 66 1.51 -11.26 1.77
N LEU A 67 2.24 -10.41 2.49
CA LEU A 67 3.23 -10.81 3.50
C LEU A 67 2.64 -10.89 4.91
N PRO A 68 3.10 -11.85 5.73
CA PRO A 68 2.85 -11.82 7.16
C PRO A 68 3.64 -10.67 7.83
N PRO A 69 3.25 -10.23 9.04
CA PRO A 69 3.90 -9.14 9.75
C PRO A 69 5.42 -9.31 9.95
N SER A 70 5.89 -10.52 10.26
CA SER A 70 7.34 -10.77 10.42
C SER A 70 8.11 -10.43 9.14
N MET A 71 7.59 -10.82 7.98
CA MET A 71 8.23 -10.56 6.68
C MET A 71 8.09 -9.10 6.24
N LEU A 72 7.00 -8.42 6.60
CA LEU A 72 6.89 -6.97 6.40
C LEU A 72 8.02 -6.23 7.11
N GLU A 73 8.44 -6.71 8.28
CA GLU A 73 9.58 -6.16 9.00
C GLU A 73 10.91 -6.62 8.40
N GLU A 74 11.17 -7.93 8.36
CA GLU A 74 12.46 -8.49 7.95
C GLU A 74 12.84 -8.12 6.50
N ARG A 75 11.87 -8.11 5.58
CA ARG A 75 12.12 -7.82 4.15
C ARG A 75 12.09 -6.33 3.85
N ASP A 76 11.11 -5.61 4.40
CA ASP A 76 10.78 -4.26 3.94
C ASP A 76 11.03 -3.17 5.00
N LEU A 77 11.39 -3.54 6.23
CA LEU A 77 11.53 -2.66 7.40
C LEU A 77 10.28 -1.82 7.64
N TYR A 78 9.11 -2.41 7.36
CA TYR A 78 7.86 -1.68 7.28
C TYR A 78 7.51 -0.97 8.60
N PHE A 79 7.56 -1.66 9.74
CA PHE A 79 7.18 -1.06 11.01
C PHE A 79 8.23 -0.07 11.52
N HIS A 80 9.52 -0.29 11.22
CA HIS A 80 10.55 0.72 11.48
C HIS A 80 10.27 2.01 10.70
N LYS A 81 9.99 1.93 9.39
CA LYS A 81 9.65 3.10 8.57
C LYS A 81 8.37 3.78 9.04
N LEU A 82 7.36 3.00 9.44
CA LEU A 82 6.10 3.52 9.95
C LEU A 82 6.27 4.37 11.23
N LYS A 83 7.21 4.01 12.11
CA LYS A 83 7.52 4.82 13.30
C LYS A 83 8.13 6.17 12.93
N ILE A 84 8.99 6.20 11.91
CA ILE A 84 9.66 7.43 11.44
C ILE A 84 8.70 8.33 10.67
N SER A 85 7.74 7.75 9.94
CA SER A 85 6.72 8.51 9.20
C SER A 85 5.82 9.39 10.08
N LYS A 86 5.91 9.29 11.42
CA LYS A 86 5.16 10.09 12.39
C LYS A 86 5.97 11.23 13.04
N SER A 87 7.24 11.44 12.65
CA SER A 87 8.09 12.53 13.16
C SER A 87 8.13 13.74 12.24
#